data_AF-Q9HID9-F1
#
_entry.id   AF-Q9HID9-F1
#
_cell.length_a   1.000
_cell.length_b   1.000
_cell.length_c   1.000
_cell.angle_alpha   90.00
_cell.angle_beta   90.00
_cell.angle_gamma   90.00
#
_symmetry.space_group_name_H-M   'P 1'
#
loop_
_entity.id
_entity.type
_entity.pdbx_description
1 polymer ?
#
loop_
_entity_poly.entity_id
_entity_poly.type
_entity_poly.pdbx_seq_one_letter_code
_entity_poly.pdbx_strand_id
1 'polypeptide(L)'
;MDTQDPLSQKYAISMLFFLLDRGNVKQFELLKIISSNMTIEKLSKILEEAGLINIKREFTGRKSYSFSLTPKGRLVAEQLKKAEEIAQKPSAEIEESVEKIELLLANEEAERIREWSFLLHINIMDDHITEEISGKSPRFFNIYIKRNGNGEFLLWCEQDNSYDCWHVKAAWTYPEVQKMMMHYKGKVKICHICGYENAEEGKFCTNCGTKLE
;
A
#
# COMPACT_ATOMS: atom_id res chain seq x y z
N MET A 1 3.66 -5.28 -32.69
CA MET A 1 2.77 -6.43 -32.44
C MET A 1 1.91 -6.01 -31.27
N ASP A 2 0.60 -5.81 -31.47
CA ASP A 2 -0.31 -5.54 -30.37
C ASP A 2 -0.23 -6.72 -29.40
N THR A 3 0.40 -6.49 -28.25
CA THR A 3 0.40 -7.41 -27.13
C THR A 3 -1.00 -7.41 -26.55
N GLN A 4 -1.90 -8.17 -27.19
CA GLN A 4 -3.19 -8.47 -26.60
C GLN A 4 -2.94 -9.13 -25.25
N ASP A 5 -3.44 -8.51 -24.18
CA ASP A 5 -3.34 -9.05 -22.83
C ASP A 5 -3.88 -10.50 -22.82
N PRO A 6 -3.06 -11.50 -22.48
CA PRO A 6 -3.46 -12.91 -22.49
C PRO A 6 -4.69 -13.20 -21.63
N LEU A 7 -4.88 -12.44 -20.54
CA LEU A 7 -6.00 -12.64 -19.61
C LEU A 7 -7.30 -11.97 -20.07
N SER A 8 -7.21 -10.94 -20.91
CA SER A 8 -8.37 -10.29 -21.55
C SER A 8 -9.08 -11.16 -22.59
N GLN A 9 -8.45 -12.26 -23.01
CA GLN A 9 -9.00 -13.15 -24.03
C GLN A 9 -10.24 -13.90 -23.52
N LYS A 10 -11.24 -14.04 -24.40
CA LYS A 10 -12.45 -14.80 -24.10
C LYS A 10 -12.07 -16.23 -23.71
N TYR A 11 -12.57 -16.68 -22.56
CA TYR A 11 -12.31 -17.99 -21.95
C TYR A 11 -10.92 -18.23 -21.36
N ALA A 12 -10.01 -17.24 -21.34
CA ALA A 12 -8.69 -17.39 -20.72
C ALA A 12 -8.78 -17.79 -19.24
N ILE A 13 -9.54 -17.03 -18.46
CA ILE A 13 -9.76 -17.27 -17.03
C ILE A 13 -10.40 -18.64 -16.80
N SER A 14 -11.48 -18.95 -17.53
CA SER A 14 -12.17 -20.24 -17.43
C SER A 14 -11.25 -21.43 -17.75
N MET A 15 -10.36 -21.28 -18.74
CA MET A 15 -9.37 -22.30 -19.08
C MET A 15 -8.32 -22.46 -17.98
N LEU A 16 -7.82 -21.37 -17.40
CA LEU A 16 -6.86 -21.42 -16.30
C LEU A 16 -7.47 -22.11 -15.06
N PHE A 17 -8.71 -21.81 -14.70
CA PHE A 17 -9.40 -22.49 -13.61
C PHE A 17 -9.62 -23.97 -13.88
N PHE A 18 -10.04 -24.31 -15.10
CA PHE A 18 -10.24 -25.71 -15.49
C PHE A 18 -8.94 -26.53 -15.40
N LEU A 19 -7.81 -25.94 -15.80
CA LEU A 19 -6.49 -26.55 -15.65
C LEU A 19 -6.00 -26.54 -14.20
N LEU A 20 -6.38 -25.57 -13.37
CA LEU A 20 -6.05 -25.55 -11.95
C LEU A 20 -6.69 -26.71 -11.21
N ASP A 21 -7.97 -26.98 -11.50
CA ASP A 21 -8.73 -28.04 -10.84
C ASP A 21 -8.35 -29.46 -11.32
N ARG A 22 -8.01 -29.63 -12.61
CA ARG A 22 -7.73 -30.95 -13.21
C ARG A 22 -6.25 -31.25 -13.45
N GLY A 23 -5.39 -30.24 -13.39
CA GLY A 23 -3.96 -30.38 -13.66
C GLY A 23 -3.65 -30.54 -15.15
N ASN A 24 -3.63 -31.77 -15.64
CA ASN A 24 -3.30 -32.09 -17.03
C ASN A 24 -4.53 -32.59 -17.79
N VAL A 25 -4.85 -31.90 -18.89
CA VAL A 25 -6.13 -32.04 -19.58
C VAL A 25 -5.91 -32.27 -21.07
N LYS A 26 -6.67 -33.19 -21.68
CA LYS A 26 -6.66 -33.41 -23.14
C LYS A 26 -7.54 -32.40 -23.88
N GLN A 27 -7.24 -32.13 -25.15
CA GLN A 27 -7.99 -31.15 -25.95
C GLN A 27 -9.52 -31.34 -25.95
N PHE A 28 -9.99 -32.59 -26.05
CA PHE A 28 -11.44 -32.86 -26.08
C PHE A 28 -12.14 -32.53 -24.75
N GLU A 29 -11.41 -32.49 -23.63
CA GLU A 29 -11.98 -32.12 -22.34
C GLU A 29 -12.17 -30.61 -22.23
N LEU A 30 -11.31 -29.81 -22.89
CA LEU A 30 -11.46 -28.36 -22.97
C LEU A 30 -12.69 -27.96 -23.79
N LEU A 31 -13.25 -28.85 -24.62
CA LEU A 31 -14.50 -28.61 -25.32
C LEU A 31 -15.71 -28.40 -24.38
N LYS A 32 -15.60 -28.83 -23.11
CA LYS A 32 -16.63 -28.60 -22.10
C LYS A 32 -16.77 -27.13 -21.71
N ILE A 33 -15.68 -26.35 -21.85
CA ILE A 33 -15.64 -24.93 -21.51
C ILE A 33 -15.54 -24.04 -22.76
N ILE A 34 -14.92 -24.53 -23.84
CA ILE A 34 -14.71 -23.79 -25.08
C ILE A 34 -15.21 -24.64 -26.24
N SER A 35 -16.34 -24.28 -26.83
CA SER A 35 -17.03 -25.10 -27.85
C SER A 35 -16.26 -25.29 -29.17
N SER A 36 -15.23 -24.49 -29.44
CA SER A 36 -14.50 -24.48 -30.71
C SER A 36 -13.04 -24.90 -30.54
N ASN A 37 -12.63 -25.96 -31.24
CA ASN A 37 -11.23 -26.41 -31.30
C ASN A 37 -10.29 -25.32 -31.82
N MET A 38 -10.74 -24.51 -32.78
CA MET A 38 -9.95 -23.39 -33.31
C MET A 38 -9.72 -22.32 -32.24
N THR A 39 -10.72 -22.06 -31.40
CA THR A 39 -10.58 -21.11 -30.28
C THR A 39 -9.64 -21.65 -29.22
N ILE A 40 -9.71 -22.94 -28.90
CA ILE A 40 -8.77 -23.60 -27.98
C ILE A 40 -7.35 -23.46 -28.51
N GLU A 41 -7.10 -23.74 -29.79
CA GLU A 41 -5.76 -23.66 -30.37
C GLU A 41 -5.19 -22.25 -30.34
N LYS A 42 -5.97 -21.24 -30.76
CA LYS A 42 -5.56 -19.82 -30.73
C LYS A 42 -5.29 -19.35 -29.30
N LEU A 43 -6.19 -19.62 -28.37
CA LEU A 43 -6.05 -19.22 -26.96
C LEU A 43 -4.86 -19.92 -26.31
N SER A 44 -4.69 -21.21 -26.56
CA SER A 44 -3.59 -21.98 -25.99
C SER A 44 -2.24 -21.45 -26.45
N LYS A 45 -2.14 -21.02 -27.72
CA LYS A 45 -0.92 -20.39 -28.24
C LYS A 45 -0.60 -19.08 -27.50
N ILE A 46 -1.60 -18.21 -27.29
CA ILE A 46 -1.42 -16.95 -26.56
C ILE A 46 -0.99 -17.22 -25.10
N LEU A 47 -1.62 -18.18 -24.43
CA LEU A 47 -1.30 -18.52 -23.04
C LEU A 47 0.05 -19.25 -22.91
N GLU A 48 0.46 -20.03 -23.91
CA GLU A 48 1.78 -20.66 -24.01
C GLU A 48 2.87 -19.60 -24.21
N GLU A 49 2.66 -18.65 -25.13
CA GLU A 49 3.56 -17.50 -25.35
C GLU A 49 3.69 -16.60 -24.10
N ALA A 50 2.62 -16.46 -23.32
CA ALA A 50 2.62 -15.74 -22.03
C ALA A 50 3.31 -16.52 -20.89
N GLY A 51 3.68 -17.79 -21.12
CA GLY A 51 4.27 -18.69 -20.15
C GLY A 51 3.31 -19.15 -19.05
N LEU A 52 2.00 -19.14 -19.30
CA LEU A 52 0.97 -19.55 -18.33
C LEU A 52 0.62 -21.04 -18.45
N ILE A 53 0.73 -21.61 -19.64
CA ILE A 53 0.45 -23.03 -19.87
C ILE A 53 1.58 -23.70 -20.66
N ASN A 54 1.66 -25.02 -20.52
CA ASN A 54 2.50 -25.90 -21.33
C ASN A 54 1.61 -26.76 -22.23
N ILE A 55 1.99 -26.89 -23.50
CA ILE A 55 1.33 -27.77 -24.47
C ILE A 55 2.27 -28.92 -24.83
N LYS A 56 1.91 -30.16 -24.49
CA LYS A 56 2.59 -31.35 -25.01
C LYS A 56 1.87 -31.87 -26.24
N ARG A 57 2.64 -32.14 -27.29
CA ARG A 57 2.15 -32.61 -28.59
C ARG A 57 2.68 -34.04 -28.79
N GLU A 58 1.80 -35.02 -28.78
CA GLU A 58 2.16 -36.44 -28.96
C GLU A 58 1.67 -36.97 -30.31
N PHE A 59 2.51 -37.79 -30.96
CA PHE A 59 2.30 -38.36 -32.30
C PHE A 59 2.31 -39.89 -32.27
N THR A 60 1.40 -40.49 -31.50
CA THR A 60 1.11 -41.93 -31.56
C THR A 60 -0.12 -42.14 -32.45
N GLY A 61 0.11 -42.13 -33.78
CA GLY A 61 -0.93 -42.32 -34.80
C GLY A 61 -1.78 -41.07 -35.06
N ARG A 62 -2.57 -40.61 -34.09
CA ARG A 62 -3.33 -39.35 -34.17
C ARG A 62 -2.61 -38.26 -33.36
N LYS A 63 -2.58 -37.04 -33.90
CA LYS A 63 -2.07 -35.87 -33.17
C LYS A 63 -2.92 -35.68 -31.91
N SER A 64 -2.29 -35.73 -30.73
CA SER A 64 -2.95 -35.45 -29.47
C SER A 64 -2.24 -34.31 -28.73
N TYR A 65 -3.04 -33.44 -28.12
CA TYR A 65 -2.57 -32.27 -27.40
C TYR A 65 -3.01 -32.39 -25.94
N SER A 66 -2.05 -32.24 -25.02
CA SER A 66 -2.31 -32.16 -23.59
C SER A 66 -1.84 -30.81 -23.03
N PHE A 67 -2.64 -30.22 -22.16
CA PHE A 67 -2.47 -28.88 -21.64
C PHE A 67 -2.33 -28.95 -20.12
N SER A 68 -1.37 -28.21 -19.58
CA SER A 68 -1.15 -28.11 -18.13
C SER A 68 -0.66 -26.73 -17.75
N LEU A 69 -0.95 -26.27 -16.54
CA LEU A 69 -0.39 -25.01 -16.03
C LEU A 69 1.13 -25.10 -15.85
N THR A 70 1.81 -23.99 -16.12
CA THR A 70 3.20 -23.77 -15.68
C THR A 70 3.19 -23.37 -14.18
N PRO A 71 4.36 -23.32 -13.51
CA PRO A 71 4.42 -22.77 -12.15
C PRO A 71 3.88 -21.33 -12.08
N LYS A 72 4.21 -20.49 -13.07
CA LYS A 72 3.69 -19.12 -13.20
C LYS A 72 2.17 -19.12 -13.40
N GLY A 73 1.66 -19.95 -14.31
CA GLY A 73 0.23 -20.05 -14.57
C GLY A 73 -0.58 -20.52 -13.37
N ARG A 74 -0.03 -21.43 -12.57
CA ARG A 74 -0.67 -21.88 -11.32
C ARG A 74 -0.82 -20.73 -10.33
N LEU A 75 0.24 -19.96 -10.08
CA LEU A 75 0.17 -18.80 -9.18
C LEU A 75 -0.85 -17.77 -9.68
N VAL A 76 -0.87 -17.49 -10.98
CA VAL A 76 -1.84 -16.56 -11.57
C VAL A 76 -3.28 -17.08 -11.40
N ALA A 77 -3.53 -18.35 -11.71
CA ALA A 77 -4.86 -18.96 -11.57
C ALA A 77 -5.35 -18.96 -10.11
N GLU A 78 -4.48 -19.24 -9.15
CA GLU A 78 -4.82 -19.19 -7.72
C GLU A 78 -5.18 -17.77 -7.26
N GLN A 79 -4.45 -16.75 -7.70
CA GLN A 79 -4.75 -15.35 -7.35
C GLN A 79 -6.07 -14.89 -7.98
N LEU A 80 -6.33 -15.27 -9.24
CA LEU A 80 -7.60 -14.98 -9.91
C LEU A 80 -8.78 -15.64 -9.18
N LYS A 81 -8.62 -16.87 -8.69
CA LYS A 81 -9.66 -17.58 -7.94
C LYS A 81 -9.98 -16.87 -6.62
N LYS A 82 -8.95 -16.43 -5.89
CA LYS A 82 -9.12 -15.61 -4.68
C LYS A 82 -9.84 -14.29 -4.96
N ALA A 83 -9.46 -13.61 -6.03
CA ALA A 83 -10.11 -12.35 -6.42
C ALA A 83 -11.60 -12.56 -6.76
N GLU A 84 -11.94 -13.66 -7.42
CA GLU A 84 -13.33 -14.01 -7.74
C GLU A 84 -14.14 -14.37 -6.48
N GLU A 85 -13.55 -15.13 -5.55
CA GLU A 85 -14.16 -15.42 -4.25
C GLU A 85 -14.46 -14.15 -3.45
N ILE A 86 -13.55 -13.16 -3.48
CA ILE A 86 -13.77 -11.87 -2.83
C ILE A 86 -14.88 -11.09 -3.55
N ALA A 87 -14.88 -11.06 -4.88
CA ALA A 87 -15.90 -10.34 -5.66
C ALA A 87 -17.31 -10.93 -5.49
N GLN A 88 -17.43 -12.21 -5.17
CA GLN A 88 -18.71 -12.88 -4.91
C GLN A 88 -19.21 -12.69 -3.47
N LYS A 89 -18.36 -12.26 -2.53
CA LYS A 89 -18.79 -11.99 -1.16
C LYS A 89 -19.67 -10.74 -1.09
N PRO A 90 -20.75 -10.75 -0.31
CA PRO A 90 -21.53 -9.55 -0.05
C PRO A 90 -20.67 -8.50 0.64
N SER A 91 -20.86 -7.22 0.28
CA SER A 91 -20.08 -6.08 0.76
C SER A 91 -19.99 -6.01 2.29
N ALA A 92 -21.05 -6.41 3.00
CA ALA A 92 -21.09 -6.43 4.46
C ALA A 92 -20.06 -7.39 5.10
N GLU A 93 -19.78 -8.55 4.49
CA GLU A 93 -18.79 -9.50 5.02
C GLU A 93 -17.34 -9.04 4.76
N ILE A 94 -17.15 -8.21 3.74
CA ILE A 94 -15.85 -7.62 3.40
C ILE A 94 -15.51 -6.53 4.41
N GLU A 95 -16.45 -5.64 4.72
CA GLU A 95 -16.29 -4.57 5.72
C GLU A 95 -15.94 -5.13 7.10
N GLU A 96 -16.64 -6.17 7.56
CA GLU A 96 -16.36 -6.83 8.84
C GLU A 96 -14.95 -7.47 8.89
N SER A 97 -14.49 -8.01 7.77
CA SER A 97 -13.14 -8.59 7.68
C SER A 97 -12.03 -7.53 7.67
N VAL A 98 -12.28 -6.37 7.05
CA VAL A 98 -11.33 -5.25 7.00
C VAL A 98 -11.20 -4.60 8.37
N GLU A 99 -12.32 -4.30 9.04
CA GLU A 99 -12.31 -3.76 10.42
C GLU A 99 -11.56 -4.68 11.38
N LYS A 100 -11.74 -6.00 11.24
CA LYS A 100 -11.04 -6.98 12.07
C LYS A 100 -9.53 -7.01 11.82
N ILE A 101 -9.09 -6.83 10.57
CA ILE A 101 -7.67 -6.73 10.23
C ILE A 101 -7.07 -5.44 10.79
N GLU A 102 -7.76 -4.30 10.63
CA GLU A 102 -7.32 -3.02 11.18
C GLU A 102 -7.20 -3.07 12.71
N LEU A 103 -8.17 -3.69 13.39
CA LEU A 103 -8.14 -3.87 14.85
C LEU A 103 -6.96 -4.76 15.30
N LEU A 104 -6.64 -5.83 14.54
CA LEU A 104 -5.50 -6.70 14.85
C LEU A 104 -4.17 -5.96 14.67
N LEU A 105 -4.02 -5.19 13.60
CA LEU A 105 -2.83 -4.37 13.36
C LEU A 105 -2.65 -3.31 14.45
N ALA A 106 -3.74 -2.65 14.86
CA ALA A 106 -3.71 -1.67 15.95
C ALA A 106 -3.30 -2.29 17.29
N ASN A 107 -3.73 -3.52 17.58
CA ASN A 107 -3.35 -4.24 18.81
C ASN A 107 -1.88 -4.69 18.78
N GLU A 108 -1.37 -5.18 17.65
CA GLU A 108 0.05 -5.52 17.51
C GLU A 108 0.96 -4.29 17.67
N GLU A 109 0.55 -3.15 17.12
CA GLU A 109 1.26 -1.88 17.32
C GLU A 109 1.23 -1.45 18.78
N ALA A 110 0.08 -1.55 19.46
CA ALA A 110 -0.05 -1.23 20.87
C ALA A 110 0.81 -2.13 21.78
N GLU A 111 0.95 -3.42 21.47
CA GLU A 111 1.83 -4.32 22.21
C GLU A 111 3.31 -3.99 22.02
N ARG A 112 3.74 -3.59 20.82
CA ARG A 112 5.13 -3.11 20.60
C ARG A 112 5.45 -1.87 21.41
N ILE A 113 4.47 -0.99 21.62
CA ILE A 113 4.64 0.27 22.34
C ILE A 113 4.73 0.05 23.86
N ARG A 114 4.14 -1.03 24.41
CA ARG A 114 4.16 -1.32 25.85
C ARG A 114 5.55 -1.53 26.45
N GLU A 115 6.51 -1.99 25.64
CA GLU A 115 7.89 -2.25 26.10
C GLU A 115 8.80 -1.02 25.97
N TRP A 116 8.31 0.07 25.39
CA TRP A 116 9.08 1.29 25.18
C TRP A 116 8.83 2.28 26.31
N SER A 117 9.87 2.59 27.09
CA SER A 117 9.87 3.81 27.89
C SER A 117 10.40 4.95 27.06
N PHE A 118 9.57 5.98 26.93
CA PHE A 118 9.93 7.21 26.25
C PHE A 118 10.35 8.26 27.27
N LEU A 119 11.51 8.86 27.03
CA LEU A 119 11.89 10.09 27.73
C LEU A 119 11.56 11.25 26.78
N LEU A 120 10.54 12.03 27.13
CA LEU A 120 10.11 13.21 26.40
C LEU A 120 10.91 14.42 26.88
N HIS A 121 11.76 14.98 26.04
CA HIS A 121 12.38 16.28 26.30
C HIS A 121 11.91 17.30 25.27
N ILE A 122 11.19 18.32 25.72
CA ILE A 122 10.77 19.46 24.89
C ILE A 122 11.82 20.56 25.06
N ASN A 123 12.40 21.01 23.95
CA ASN A 123 13.39 22.07 23.98
C ASN A 123 12.78 23.40 24.47
N ILE A 124 13.61 24.29 25.03
CA ILE A 124 13.24 25.66 25.47
C ILE A 124 12.62 26.48 24.33
N MET A 125 13.00 26.17 23.08
CA MET A 125 12.47 26.81 21.87
C MET A 125 11.19 26.15 21.35
N ASP A 126 10.71 25.08 21.99
CA ASP A 126 9.51 24.30 21.62
C ASP A 126 9.51 23.81 20.15
N ASP A 127 10.68 23.69 19.52
CA ASP A 127 10.83 23.42 18.08
C ASP A 127 11.08 21.94 17.75
N HIS A 128 11.48 21.14 18.75
CA HIS A 128 11.66 19.70 18.62
C HIS A 128 11.48 18.96 19.95
N ILE A 129 11.12 17.70 19.81
CA ILE A 129 10.96 16.70 20.85
C ILE A 129 12.08 15.69 20.68
N THR A 130 12.87 15.43 21.71
CA THR A 130 13.75 14.26 21.72
C THR A 130 13.01 13.10 22.36
N GLU A 131 12.93 11.98 21.66
CA GLU A 131 12.41 10.72 22.19
C GLU A 131 13.55 9.72 22.38
N GLU A 132 13.49 8.99 23.49
CA GLU A 132 14.31 7.81 23.74
C GLU A 132 13.44 6.57 23.57
N ILE A 133 13.87 5.58 22.78
CA ILE A 133 13.27 4.24 22.84
C ILE A 133 14.15 3.38 23.72
N SER A 134 13.69 3.08 24.93
CA SER A 134 14.43 2.15 25.81
C SER A 134 14.30 0.71 25.29
N GLY A 135 15.45 0.10 25.01
CA GLY A 135 15.62 -1.29 24.57
C GLY A 135 17.06 -1.75 24.80
N LYS A 136 17.51 -2.84 24.15
CA LYS A 136 18.91 -3.34 24.29
C LYS A 136 19.99 -2.35 23.84
N SER A 137 19.61 -1.34 23.06
CA SER A 137 20.48 -0.23 22.67
C SER A 137 19.60 1.02 22.58
N PRO A 138 19.63 1.93 23.56
CA PRO A 138 18.80 3.12 23.54
C PRO A 138 19.14 3.94 22.31
N ARG A 139 18.10 4.34 21.57
CA ARG A 139 18.23 5.24 20.43
C ARG A 139 17.52 6.53 20.76
N PHE A 140 18.22 7.63 20.51
CA PHE A 140 17.69 8.97 20.59
C PHE A 140 17.43 9.44 19.17
N PHE A 141 16.25 9.99 18.93
CA PHE A 141 15.92 10.67 17.69
C PHE A 141 15.04 11.86 18.02
N ASN A 142 15.03 12.81 17.10
CA ASN A 142 14.25 14.02 17.24
C ASN A 142 13.02 13.99 16.36
N ILE A 143 11.92 14.50 16.89
CA ILE A 143 10.70 14.81 16.18
C ILE A 143 10.58 16.32 16.16
N TYR A 144 10.65 16.89 14.97
CA TYR A 144 10.67 18.33 14.74
C TYR A 144 9.29 18.85 14.36
N ILE A 145 8.99 20.09 14.73
CA ILE A 145 7.88 20.81 14.12
C ILE A 145 8.35 21.34 12.76
N LYS A 146 7.72 20.92 11.67
CA LYS A 146 8.00 21.37 10.30
C LYS A 146 6.71 21.78 9.58
N ARG A 147 6.81 22.73 8.66
CA ARG A 147 5.69 23.10 7.78
C ARG A 147 5.57 22.14 6.61
N ASN A 148 4.36 21.69 6.31
CA ASN A 148 4.05 20.99 5.07
C ASN A 148 3.94 21.98 3.90
N GLY A 149 3.82 21.47 2.66
CA GLY A 149 3.65 22.30 1.46
C GLY A 149 2.41 23.21 1.47
N ASN A 150 1.46 22.95 2.38
CA ASN A 150 0.23 23.74 2.55
C ASN A 150 0.35 24.80 3.66
N GLY A 151 1.53 24.94 4.29
CA GLY A 151 1.79 25.94 5.33
C GLY A 151 1.32 25.54 6.73
N GLU A 152 0.87 24.29 6.93
CA GLU A 152 0.47 23.78 8.24
C GLU A 152 1.68 23.19 8.98
N PHE A 153 1.78 23.46 10.29
CA PHE A 153 2.77 22.83 11.15
C PHE A 153 2.40 21.38 11.46
N LEU A 154 3.31 20.47 11.14
CA LEU A 154 3.23 19.04 11.40
C LEU A 154 4.48 18.59 12.16
N LEU A 155 4.35 17.49 12.89
CA LEU A 155 5.49 16.79 13.44
C LEU A 155 6.19 15.97 12.34
N TRP A 156 7.50 16.00 12.31
CA TRP A 156 8.35 15.26 11.38
C TRP A 156 9.40 14.48 12.16
N CYS A 157 9.46 13.18 11.92
CA CYS A 157 10.43 12.30 12.57
C CYS A 157 11.73 12.22 11.77
N GLU A 158 12.87 12.44 12.42
CA GLU A 158 14.20 12.30 11.84
C GLU A 158 14.57 10.85 11.51
N GLN A 159 14.19 9.93 12.40
CA GLN A 159 14.53 8.50 12.28
C GLN A 159 13.95 7.88 11.01
N ASP A 160 12.71 8.24 10.66
CA ASP A 160 11.99 7.69 9.49
C ASP A 160 11.92 8.66 8.31
N ASN A 161 12.40 9.90 8.48
CA ASN A 161 12.25 10.99 7.52
C ASN A 161 10.78 11.15 7.04
N SER A 162 9.82 11.08 7.96
CA SER A 162 8.39 11.04 7.67
C SER A 162 7.57 11.95 8.58
N TYR A 163 6.48 12.49 8.03
CA TYR A 163 5.42 13.20 8.78
C TYR A 163 4.33 12.26 9.31
N ASP A 164 4.29 11.04 8.78
CA ASP A 164 3.32 10.01 9.14
C ASP A 164 4.10 8.72 9.39
N CYS A 165 4.58 8.57 10.62
CA CYS A 165 5.16 7.34 11.11
C CYS A 165 4.70 7.09 12.54
N TRP A 166 4.95 5.90 13.05
CA TRP A 166 4.54 5.52 14.39
C TRP A 166 5.15 6.45 15.45
N HIS A 167 6.39 6.94 15.27
CA HIS A 167 7.03 7.88 16.19
C HIS A 167 6.23 9.19 16.30
N VAL A 168 5.79 9.75 15.16
CA VAL A 168 4.93 10.93 15.14
C VAL A 168 3.59 10.66 15.82
N LYS A 169 2.99 9.48 15.58
CA LYS A 169 1.73 9.07 16.23
C LYS A 169 1.89 8.94 17.74
N ALA A 170 3.00 8.34 18.20
CA ALA A 170 3.36 8.21 19.61
C ALA A 170 3.56 9.60 20.24
N ALA A 171 4.31 10.49 19.59
CA ALA A 171 4.52 11.85 20.05
C ALA A 171 3.20 12.61 20.26
N TRP A 172 2.23 12.43 19.36
CA TRP A 172 0.89 13.02 19.48
C TRP A 172 0.08 12.53 20.69
N THR A 173 0.45 11.39 21.30
CA THR A 173 -0.23 10.91 22.51
C THR A 173 0.14 11.71 23.76
N TYR A 174 1.27 12.45 23.75
CA TYR A 174 1.71 13.25 24.88
C TYR A 174 0.94 14.58 24.96
N PRO A 175 0.28 14.91 26.09
CA PRO A 175 -0.44 16.16 26.27
C PRO A 175 0.45 17.42 26.11
N GLU A 176 1.72 17.33 26.46
CA GLU A 176 2.69 18.42 26.35
C GLU A 176 2.96 18.76 24.87
N VAL A 177 3.10 17.73 24.03
CA VAL A 177 3.27 17.87 22.58
C VAL A 177 2.02 18.46 21.94
N GLN A 178 0.83 18.02 22.37
CA GLN A 178 -0.43 18.60 21.90
C GLN A 178 -0.53 20.09 22.24
N LYS A 179 -0.18 20.48 23.48
CA LYS A 179 -0.16 21.88 23.92
C LYS A 179 0.84 22.71 23.12
N MET A 180 2.04 22.18 22.90
CA MET A 180 3.07 22.78 22.06
C MET A 180 2.54 23.05 20.65
N MET A 181 1.97 22.04 19.99
CA MET A 181 1.40 22.18 18.64
C MET A 181 0.24 23.18 18.57
N MET A 182 -0.59 23.28 19.62
CA MET A 182 -1.62 24.31 19.71
C MET A 182 -1.05 25.74 19.78
N HIS A 183 0.13 25.94 20.36
CA HIS A 183 0.77 27.26 20.40
C HIS A 183 1.23 27.72 19.00
N TYR A 184 1.63 26.79 18.13
CA TYR A 184 2.09 27.10 16.77
C TYR A 184 0.97 27.33 15.76
N LYS A 185 -0.22 26.75 15.97
CA LYS A 185 -1.33 26.78 14.99
C LYS A 185 -1.99 28.16 14.79
N GLY A 186 -1.56 29.21 15.50
CA GLY A 186 -2.23 30.52 15.44
C GLY A 186 -1.36 31.79 15.47
N LYS A 187 -0.03 31.70 15.62
CA LYS A 187 0.78 32.87 16.04
C LYS A 187 1.63 33.53 14.95
N VAL A 188 1.22 33.42 13.68
CA VAL A 188 2.10 33.80 12.57
C VAL A 188 1.33 34.52 11.47
N LYS A 189 1.87 35.68 11.05
CA LYS A 189 1.37 36.46 9.92
C LYS A 189 2.24 36.19 8.70
N ILE A 190 1.61 35.78 7.60
CA ILE A 190 2.30 35.60 6.33
C ILE A 190 2.29 36.94 5.60
N CYS A 191 3.47 37.41 5.20
CA CYS A 191 3.58 38.58 4.36
C CYS A 191 2.92 38.32 3.00
N HIS A 192 1.87 39.07 2.68
CA HIS A 192 1.14 38.96 1.41
C HIS A 192 1.98 39.33 0.18
N ILE A 193 3.16 39.94 0.36
CA ILE A 193 4.05 40.33 -0.76
C ILE A 193 5.14 39.29 -1.01
N CYS A 194 5.87 38.88 0.03
CA CYS A 194 7.03 38.00 -0.15
C CYS A 194 6.85 36.59 0.42
N GLY A 195 5.71 36.30 1.05
CA GLY A 195 5.44 35.02 1.70
C GLY A 195 6.23 34.76 2.98
N TYR A 196 7.07 35.71 3.42
CA TYR A 196 7.87 35.56 4.64
C TYR A 196 6.98 35.56 5.88
N GLU A 197 7.28 34.63 6.79
CA GLU A 197 6.56 34.43 8.03
C GLU A 197 7.05 35.39 9.11
N ASN A 198 6.10 36.07 9.75
CA ASN A 198 6.38 37.02 10.81
C ASN A 198 5.60 36.64 12.06
N ALA A 199 6.10 37.06 13.22
CA ALA A 199 5.36 36.92 14.48
C ALA A 199 3.96 37.55 14.36
N GLU A 200 2.97 37.01 15.07
CA GLU A 200 1.59 37.52 15.11
C GLU A 200 1.53 39.03 15.40
N GLU A 201 2.37 39.47 16.33
CA GLU A 201 2.50 40.87 16.77
C GLU A 201 3.16 41.78 15.72
N GLY A 202 3.74 41.18 14.68
CA GLY A 202 4.54 41.84 13.65
C GLY A 202 3.68 42.84 12.88
N LYS A 203 4.04 44.13 12.99
CA LYS A 203 3.42 45.19 12.19
C LYS A 203 4.00 45.27 10.78
N PHE A 204 5.24 44.81 10.60
CA PHE A 204 5.98 44.86 9.33
C PHE A 204 6.74 43.57 9.12
N CYS A 205 6.87 43.18 7.85
CA CYS A 205 7.64 42.03 7.42
C CYS A 205 9.14 42.27 7.69
N THR A 206 9.78 41.39 8.46
CA THR A 206 11.22 41.50 8.76
C THR A 206 12.10 41.21 7.55
N ASN A 207 11.57 40.55 6.52
CA ASN A 207 12.31 40.25 5.29
C ASN A 207 12.18 41.36 4.23
N CYS A 208 10.98 41.86 3.97
CA CYS A 208 10.74 42.82 2.87
C CYS A 208 10.24 44.19 3.31
N GLY A 209 10.01 44.41 4.61
CA GLY A 209 9.54 45.69 5.16
C GLY A 209 8.06 46.00 4.93
N THR A 210 7.33 45.19 4.15
CA THR A 210 5.89 45.42 3.90
C THR A 210 5.08 45.34 5.17
N LYS A 211 4.12 46.26 5.36
CA LYS A 211 3.16 46.21 6.47
C LYS A 211 2.35 44.92 6.42
N LEU A 212 2.25 44.24 7.56
CA LEU A 212 1.48 43.01 7.70
C LEU A 212 0.06 43.39 8.11
N GLU A 213 -0.93 42.82 7.42
CA GLU A 213 -2.35 42.94 7.79
C GLU A 213 -2.71 41.86 8.82
#